data_AF-C9JQ45-F1
#
_entry.id   AF-C9JQ45-F1
#
_cell.length_a   1.000
_cell.length_b   1.000
_cell.length_c   1.000
_cell.angle_alpha   90.00
_cell.angle_beta   90.00
_cell.angle_gamma   90.00
#
_symmetry.space_group_name_H-M   'P 1'
#
loop_
_entity.id
_entity.type
_entity.pdbx_description
1 polymer ?
#
loop_
_entity_poly.entity_id
_entity_poly.type
_entity_poly.pdbx_seq_one_letter_code
_entity_poly.pdbx_strand_id
1 'polypeptide(L)'
;MAGWQSYVDNLMCDGCCQEAAIVGYCDAKYVWAATAGGVFQSITPIEIDMIVGKDREGFFTNGLTLGAKKCSVIRDSLYVDGDCTMDIRTKSQGGEPTYNVAVGRAGRGE
;
A
#
# COMPACT_ATOMS: atom_id res chain seq x y z
N MET A 1 11.39 1.23 17.03
CA MET A 1 10.03 1.42 16.50
C MET A 1 9.58 2.88 16.43
N ALA A 2 10.07 3.79 17.28
CA ALA A 2 9.68 5.22 17.23
C ALA A 2 9.97 5.93 15.90
N GLY A 3 11.05 5.58 15.20
CA GLY A 3 11.44 6.26 13.95
C GLY A 3 10.44 6.07 12.79
N TRP A 4 9.86 4.89 12.65
CA TRP A 4 8.91 4.62 11.56
C TRP A 4 7.55 5.30 11.79
N GLN A 5 7.10 5.38 13.04
CA GLN A 5 5.86 6.08 13.35
C GLN A 5 5.98 7.58 13.03
N SER A 6 7.08 8.23 13.43
CA SER A 6 7.30 9.63 13.06
C SER A 6 7.37 9.85 11.55
N TYR A 7 7.84 8.87 10.78
CA TYR A 7 7.82 8.94 9.32
C TYR A 7 6.40 8.90 8.75
N VAL A 8 5.56 8.00 9.27
CA VAL A 8 4.13 7.96 8.94
C VAL A 8 3.44 9.26 9.32
N ASP A 9 3.73 9.81 10.51
CA ASP A 9 3.14 11.08 10.96
C ASP A 9 3.55 12.24 10.03
N ASN A 10 4.79 12.27 9.56
CA ASN A 10 5.26 13.26 8.58
C ASN A 10 4.53 13.14 7.23
N LEU A 11 4.24 11.93 6.76
CA LEU A 11 3.46 11.71 5.53
C LEU A 11 2.02 12.25 5.64
N MET A 12 1.50 12.37 6.86
CA MET A 12 0.17 12.88 7.14
C MET A 12 0.14 14.40 7.32
N CYS A 13 1.30 15.07 7.48
CA CYS A 13 1.37 16.49 7.79
C CYS A 13 0.94 17.42 6.65
N ASP A 14 0.97 16.97 5.40
CA ASP A 14 0.62 17.79 4.24
C ASP A 14 -0.91 17.94 4.04
N GLY A 15 -1.70 17.12 4.75
CA GLY A 15 -3.16 17.11 4.68
C GLY A 15 -3.75 16.47 3.43
N CYS A 16 -2.93 15.88 2.56
CA CYS A 16 -3.40 15.22 1.34
C CYS A 16 -3.79 13.75 1.57
N CYS A 17 -3.24 13.13 2.62
CA CYS A 17 -3.46 11.74 2.96
C CYS A 17 -4.43 11.57 4.14
N GLN A 18 -5.30 10.56 4.06
CA GLN A 18 -6.17 10.16 5.19
C GLN A 18 -5.53 9.05 6.05
N GLU A 19 -4.60 8.30 5.47
CA GLU A 19 -3.81 7.29 6.14
C GLU A 19 -2.51 7.02 5.36
N ALA A 20 -1.48 6.57 6.07
CA ALA A 20 -0.21 6.15 5.52
C ALA A 20 0.32 4.93 6.30
N ALA A 21 1.17 4.12 5.66
CA ALA A 21 1.83 3.01 6.30
C ALA A 21 3.20 2.71 5.70
N ILE A 22 4.09 2.23 6.56
CA ILE A 22 5.38 1.63 6.19
C ILE A 22 5.27 0.15 6.43
N VAL A 23 5.48 -0.62 5.36
CA VAL A 23 5.28 -2.06 5.34
C VAL A 23 6.56 -2.73 4.86
N GLY A 24 7.10 -3.62 5.68
CA GLY A 24 8.21 -4.45 5.24
C GLY A 24 7.72 -5.52 4.28
N TYR A 25 8.45 -5.73 3.18
CA TYR A 25 8.07 -6.71 2.14
C TYR A 25 9.11 -7.82 1.92
N CYS A 26 10.22 -7.80 2.66
CA CYS A 26 11.30 -8.80 2.60
C CYS A 26 11.22 -9.74 3.80
N ASP A 27 12.28 -9.85 4.61
CA ASP A 27 12.35 -10.78 5.76
C ASP A 27 11.37 -10.38 6.87
N ALA A 28 11.24 -9.08 7.14
CA ALA A 28 10.29 -8.52 8.09
C ALA A 28 8.96 -8.16 7.40
N LYS A 29 8.25 -9.17 6.88
CA LYS A 29 7.01 -9.00 6.10
C LYS A 29 5.78 -8.71 6.96
N TYR A 30 5.70 -7.48 7.46
CA TYR A 30 4.57 -6.98 8.26
C TYR A 30 4.57 -5.44 8.27
N VAL A 31 3.50 -4.86 8.79
CA VAL A 31 3.36 -3.40 8.96
C VAL A 31 4.31 -2.92 10.05
N TRP A 32 5.29 -2.08 9.70
CA TRP A 32 6.24 -1.50 10.66
C TRP A 32 5.68 -0.28 11.37
N ALA A 33 4.88 0.52 10.67
CA ALA A 33 4.13 1.64 11.22
C ALA A 33 2.93 1.95 10.31
N ALA A 34 1.85 2.45 10.87
CA ALA A 34 0.67 2.89 10.13
C ALA A 34 -0.10 3.95 10.92
N THR A 35 -0.93 4.72 10.22
CA THR A 35 -1.86 5.64 10.87
C THR A 35 -2.86 4.84 11.73
N ALA A 36 -3.03 5.25 12.99
CA ALA A 36 -3.91 4.57 13.92
C ALA A 36 -5.37 4.63 13.46
N GLY A 37 -6.08 3.51 13.52
CA GLY A 37 -7.49 3.43 13.11
C GLY A 37 -7.73 3.37 11.60
N GLY A 38 -6.66 3.43 10.79
CA GLY A 38 -6.73 3.25 9.34
C GLY A 38 -6.93 1.79 8.91
N VAL A 39 -7.08 1.58 7.61
CA VAL A 39 -7.15 0.25 6.99
C VAL A 39 -5.76 -0.36 6.87
N PHE A 40 -4.74 0.45 6.61
CA PHE A 40 -3.38 -0.03 6.34
C PHE A 40 -2.70 -0.72 7.52
N GLN A 41 -3.13 -0.44 8.75
CA GLN A 41 -2.65 -1.18 9.94
C GLN A 41 -3.00 -2.67 9.91
N SER A 42 -4.04 -3.03 9.14
CA SER A 42 -4.56 -4.40 9.02
C SER A 42 -4.02 -5.15 7.79
N ILE A 43 -3.05 -4.58 7.07
CA ILE A 43 -2.45 -5.23 5.91
C ILE A 43 -1.79 -6.54 6.34
N THR A 44 -2.14 -7.61 5.65
CA THR A 44 -1.63 -8.96 5.95
C THR A 44 -0.41 -9.32 5.11
N PRO A 45 0.44 -10.27 5.55
CA PRO A 45 1.55 -10.79 4.75
C PRO A 45 1.12 -11.32 3.37
N ILE A 46 -0.08 -11.90 3.28
CA ILE A 46 -0.64 -12.40 2.02
C ILE A 46 -0.92 -11.25 1.06
N GLU A 47 -1.50 -10.15 1.55
CA GLU A 47 -1.73 -8.95 0.73
C GLU A 47 -0.41 -8.31 0.29
N ILE A 48 0.61 -8.31 1.16
CA ILE A 48 1.95 -7.85 0.80
C ILE A 48 2.52 -8.70 -0.34
N ASP A 49 2.40 -10.03 -0.25
CA ASP A 49 2.83 -10.96 -1.29
C ASP A 49 2.09 -10.77 -2.62
N MET A 50 0.82 -10.39 -2.57
CA MET A 50 0.10 -9.98 -3.77
C MET A 50 0.73 -8.72 -4.35
N ILE A 51 0.94 -7.65 -3.56
CA ILE A 51 1.49 -6.38 -4.06
C ILE A 51 2.89 -6.55 -4.66
N VAL A 52 3.75 -7.39 -4.08
CA VAL A 52 5.12 -7.66 -4.58
C VAL A 52 5.22 -8.94 -5.41
N GLY A 53 4.06 -9.49 -5.81
CA GLY A 53 3.98 -10.71 -6.59
C GLY A 53 4.54 -10.54 -8.01
N LYS A 54 4.92 -11.68 -8.61
CA LYS A 54 5.41 -11.75 -10.00
C LYS A 54 4.30 -11.62 -11.05
N ASP A 55 3.08 -12.04 -10.70
CA ASP A 55 1.92 -11.89 -11.58
C ASP A 55 1.45 -10.43 -11.54
N ARG A 56 1.86 -9.64 -12.54
CA ARG A 56 1.52 -8.21 -12.65
C ARG A 56 0.25 -7.94 -13.45
N GLU A 57 -0.23 -8.93 -14.20
CA GLU A 57 -1.42 -8.77 -15.06
C GLU A 57 -2.71 -9.20 -14.34
N GLY A 58 -2.64 -10.22 -13.47
CA GLY A 58 -3.80 -10.73 -12.74
C GLY A 58 -4.51 -9.68 -11.87
N PHE A 59 -3.81 -8.63 -11.43
CA PHE A 59 -4.39 -7.55 -10.64
C PHE A 59 -5.41 -6.72 -11.40
N PHE A 60 -5.26 -6.56 -12.72
CA PHE A 60 -6.19 -5.76 -13.52
C PHE A 60 -7.56 -6.41 -13.64
N THR A 61 -7.61 -7.74 -13.62
CA THR A 61 -8.86 -8.51 -13.71
C THR A 61 -9.47 -8.75 -12.33
N ASN A 62 -8.67 -9.21 -11.35
CA ASN A 62 -9.19 -9.65 -10.05
C ASN A 62 -9.19 -8.53 -8.99
N GLY A 63 -8.43 -7.46 -9.21
CA GLY A 63 -8.13 -6.46 -8.19
C GLY A 63 -7.21 -7.01 -7.11
N LEU A 64 -7.11 -6.27 -6.00
CA LEU A 64 -6.36 -6.67 -4.80
C LEU A 64 -7.08 -6.18 -3.54
N THR A 65 -6.63 -6.63 -2.38
CA THR A 65 -7.10 -6.10 -1.10
C THR A 65 -5.96 -5.46 -0.31
N LEU A 66 -6.27 -4.39 0.41
CA LEU A 66 -5.40 -3.75 1.39
C LEU A 66 -6.17 -3.72 2.70
N GLY A 67 -5.75 -4.46 3.73
CA GLY A 67 -6.46 -4.52 5.01
C GLY A 67 -7.93 -4.93 4.86
N ALA A 68 -8.21 -5.90 3.99
CA ALA A 68 -9.55 -6.33 3.58
C ALA A 68 -10.40 -5.32 2.78
N LYS A 69 -9.91 -4.10 2.51
CA LYS A 69 -10.57 -3.17 1.57
C LYS A 69 -10.24 -3.59 0.14
N LYS A 70 -11.28 -3.85 -0.66
CA LYS A 70 -11.13 -4.17 -2.09
C LYS A 70 -10.63 -2.95 -2.86
N CYS A 71 -9.71 -3.19 -3.78
CA CYS A 71 -9.10 -2.17 -4.61
C CYS A 71 -8.97 -2.62 -6.07
N SER A 72 -8.84 -1.65 -6.97
CA SER A 72 -8.50 -1.83 -8.40
C SER A 72 -7.18 -1.15 -8.70
N VAL A 73 -6.33 -1.83 -9.46
CA VAL A 73 -5.07 -1.25 -9.96
C VAL A 73 -5.38 -0.35 -11.15
N ILE A 74 -4.86 0.87 -11.11
CA ILE A 74 -4.96 1.85 -12.20
C ILE A 74 -3.69 1.77 -13.06
N ARG A 75 -2.53 1.74 -12.42
CA ARG A 75 -1.22 1.66 -13.07
C ARG A 75 -0.28 0.84 -12.21
N ASP A 76 0.58 0.09 -12.86
CA ASP A 76 1.63 -0.67 -12.19
C ASP A 76 2.99 -0.41 -12.84
N SER A 77 3.85 0.29 -12.12
CA SER A 77 5.25 0.54 -12.45
C SER A 77 6.18 0.06 -11.32
N LEU A 78 5.72 -0.84 -10.44
CA LEU A 78 6.40 -1.16 -9.18
C LEU A 78 7.80 -1.76 -9.40
N TYR A 79 7.97 -2.47 -10.52
CA TYR A 79 9.23 -3.08 -10.97
C TYR A 79 9.87 -2.37 -12.17
N VAL A 80 9.36 -1.20 -12.56
CA VAL A 80 9.97 -0.37 -13.59
C VAL A 80 11.07 0.47 -12.95
N ASP A 81 12.31 0.30 -13.42
CA ASP A 81 13.45 1.06 -12.93
C ASP A 81 13.22 2.57 -13.07
N GLY A 82 13.42 3.30 -11.97
CA GLY A 82 13.25 4.75 -11.89
C GLY A 82 11.84 5.23 -11.51
N ASP A 83 10.82 4.37 -11.59
CA ASP A 83 9.46 4.71 -11.17
C ASP A 83 9.14 4.08 -9.80
N CYS A 84 9.20 2.74 -9.70
CA CYS A 84 8.96 2.01 -8.46
C CYS A 84 7.61 2.33 -7.78
N THR A 85 6.61 2.79 -8.55
CA THR A 85 5.29 3.15 -8.04
C THR A 85 4.17 2.27 -8.59
N MET A 86 3.07 2.19 -7.85
CA MET A 86 1.83 1.54 -8.28
C MET A 86 0.66 2.37 -7.77
N ASP A 87 -0.28 2.67 -8.67
CA ASP A 87 -1.46 3.48 -8.37
C ASP A 87 -2.70 2.60 -8.32
N ILE A 88 -3.44 2.74 -7.23
CA ILE A 88 -4.56 1.89 -6.87
C ILE A 88 -5.74 2.80 -6.48
N ARG A 89 -6.97 2.33 -6.69
CA ARG A 89 -8.19 2.98 -6.17
C ARG A 89 -9.01 2.00 -5.36
N THR A 90 -9.50 2.44 -4.21
CA THR A 90 -10.42 1.63 -3.40
C THR A 90 -11.75 1.44 -4.13
N LYS A 91 -12.35 0.25 -3.99
CA LYS A 91 -13.67 -0.06 -4.53
C LYS A 91 -14.73 0.25 -3.49
N SER A 92 -15.81 0.86 -3.95
CA SER A 92 -17.02 1.07 -3.16
C SER A 92 -17.93 -0.15 -3.26
N GLN A 93 -18.55 -0.57 -2.16
CA GLN A 93 -19.57 -1.65 -2.17
C GLN A 93 -20.99 -1.11 -2.04
N GLY A 94 -21.18 0.08 -1.46
CA GLY A 94 -22.49 0.65 -1.14
C GLY A 94 -22.64 2.12 -1.51
N GLY A 95 -21.79 2.64 -2.40
CA GLY A 95 -21.80 4.05 -2.79
C GLY A 95 -20.98 4.94 -1.85
N GLU A 96 -20.20 4.36 -0.93
CA GLU A 96 -19.21 5.13 -0.16
C GLU A 96 -18.15 5.77 -1.06
N PRO A 97 -17.53 6.89 -0.64
CA PRO A 97 -16.43 7.51 -1.37
C PRO A 97 -15.30 6.51 -1.64
N THR A 98 -14.70 6.66 -2.81
CA THR A 98 -13.49 5.91 -3.18
C THR A 98 -12.28 6.82 -3.10
N TYR A 99 -11.13 6.24 -2.82
CA TYR A 99 -9.89 6.95 -2.56
C TYR A 99 -8.77 6.38 -3.42
N ASN A 100 -7.88 7.25 -3.87
CA ASN A 100 -6.65 6.83 -4.54
C ASN A 100 -5.63 6.42 -3.48
N VAL A 101 -4.83 5.41 -3.81
CA VAL A 101 -3.75 4.87 -3.01
C VAL A 101 -2.53 4.76 -3.89
N ALA A 102 -1.45 5.43 -3.50
CA ALA A 102 -0.14 5.31 -4.14
C ALA A 102 0.73 4.36 -3.31
N VAL A 103 1.37 3.41 -3.98
CA VAL A 103 2.31 2.46 -3.38
C VAL A 103 3.69 2.73 -3.96
N GLY A 104 4.66 3.03 -3.11
CA GLY A 104 6.06 3.18 -3.50
C GLY A 104 6.90 2.02 -2.99
N ARG A 105 7.73 1.42 -3.85
CA ARG A 105 8.68 0.37 -3.47
C ARG A 105 10.05 0.96 -3.24
N ALA A 106 10.54 0.87 -2.01
CA ALA A 106 11.93 1.18 -1.67
C ALA A 106 12.86 0.02 -2.04
N GLY A 107 14.15 0.31 -2.21
CA GLY A 107 15.20 -0.70 -2.37
C GLY A 107 15.37 -1.55 -1.11
N ARG A 108 15.95 -2.75 -1.28
CA ARG A 108 16.47 -3.52 -0.14
C ARG A 108 17.75 -2.82 0.30
N GLY A 109 17.83 -2.37 1.55
CA GLY A 109 19.11 -1.96 2.11
C GLY A 109 20.05 -3.17 2.09
N GLU A 110 21.21 -3.01 1.45
CA GLU A 110 22.34 -3.93 1.60
C GLU A 110 22.93 -3.84 3.02
#